data_AF-A0A023B682-F1
#
_entry.id   AF-A0A023B682-F1
#
_cell.length_a   1.000
_cell.length_b   1.000
_cell.length_c   1.000
_cell.angle_alpha   90.00
_cell.angle_beta   90.00
_cell.angle_gamma   90.00
#
_symmetry.space_group_name_H-M   'P 1'
#
loop_
_entity.id
_entity.type
_entity.pdbx_description
1 polymer ?
#
loop_
_entity_poly.entity_id
_entity_poly.type
_entity_poly.pdbx_seq_one_letter_code
_entity_poly.pdbx_strand_id
1 'polypeptide(L)'
;MSGLSKNSRDVTAALRQGKGVVVEKKWNAGTNKNRPVTINAARLEQDDLQTALPKLTNSFRDALQKARMEKKMTQSQLAQAINEKPSVVADYESGRAIPNGQIITKLQKVLGCHLPKAVQKPPKPQID
;
A
#
# COMPACT_ATOMS: atom_id res chain seq x y z
N MET A 1 -12.79 -22.33 20.50
CA MET A 1 -11.89 -21.21 20.84
C MET A 1 -12.49 -19.93 20.29
N SER A 2 -12.92 -18.99 21.14
CA SER A 2 -13.49 -17.70 20.71
C SER A 2 -12.39 -16.79 20.17
N GLY A 3 -12.48 -16.37 18.91
CA GLY A 3 -11.52 -15.43 18.32
C GLY A 3 -11.58 -14.06 19.00
N LEU A 4 -10.42 -13.50 19.35
CA LEU A 4 -10.32 -12.14 19.89
C LEU A 4 -10.73 -11.13 18.81
N SER A 5 -11.76 -10.34 19.09
CA SER A 5 -12.18 -9.25 18.20
C SER A 5 -11.29 -8.02 18.37
N LYS A 6 -10.82 -7.46 17.26
CA LYS A 6 -10.05 -6.19 17.21
C LYS A 6 -10.95 -4.97 17.00
N ASN A 7 -12.27 -5.17 16.87
CA ASN A 7 -13.21 -4.08 16.61
C ASN A 7 -13.45 -3.28 17.89
N SER A 8 -13.38 -1.95 17.80
CA SER A 8 -13.53 -1.05 18.95
C SER A 8 -14.84 -1.25 19.72
N ARG A 9 -15.94 -1.55 19.02
CA ARG A 9 -17.25 -1.84 19.63
C ARG A 9 -17.20 -3.05 20.57
N ASP A 10 -16.57 -4.14 20.12
CA ASP A 10 -16.50 -5.39 20.87
C ASP A 10 -15.54 -5.26 22.06
N VAL A 11 -14.41 -4.56 21.87
CA VAL A 11 -13.47 -4.25 22.96
C VAL A 11 -14.13 -3.40 24.04
N THR A 12 -14.91 -2.39 23.65
CA THR A 12 -15.63 -1.52 24.59
C THR A 12 -16.71 -2.28 25.35
N ALA A 13 -17.45 -3.18 24.66
CA ALA A 13 -18.44 -4.03 25.30
C ALA A 13 -17.81 -5.02 26.29
N ALA A 14 -16.68 -5.63 25.93
CA ALA A 14 -15.92 -6.50 26.82
C ALA A 14 -15.46 -5.77 28.09
N LEU A 15 -14.93 -4.55 27.95
CA LEU A 15 -14.50 -3.72 29.08
C LEU A 15 -15.67 -3.39 30.03
N ARG A 16 -16.85 -3.05 29.49
CA ARG A 16 -18.06 -2.76 30.29
C ARG A 16 -18.61 -4.01 30.99
N GLN A 17 -18.49 -5.18 30.37
CA GLN A 17 -18.95 -6.45 30.91
C GLN A 17 -17.93 -7.09 31.87
N GLY A 18 -16.79 -6.43 32.15
CA GLY A 18 -15.72 -6.99 32.98
C GLY A 18 -15.03 -8.20 32.36
N LYS A 19 -15.16 -8.41 31.05
CA LYS A 19 -14.48 -9.48 30.32
C LYS A 19 -13.02 -9.09 30.09
N GLY A 20 -12.11 -10.06 30.11
CA GLY A 20 -10.68 -9.83 29.91
C GLY A 20 -10.38 -9.18 28.55
N VAL A 21 -9.58 -8.12 28.58
CA VAL A 21 -9.07 -7.42 27.39
C VAL A 21 -7.56 -7.58 27.37
N VAL A 22 -7.02 -8.06 26.24
CA VAL A 22 -5.59 -8.14 26.02
C VAL A 22 -5.09 -6.81 25.46
N VAL A 23 -4.08 -6.24 26.11
CA VAL A 23 -3.42 -4.99 25.66
C VAL A 23 -1.98 -5.32 25.31
N GLU A 24 -1.62 -5.09 24.05
CA GLU A 24 -0.27 -5.30 23.54
C GLU A 24 0.21 -4.07 22.79
N LYS A 25 1.47 -3.69 22.99
CA LYS A 25 2.09 -2.62 22.22
C LYS A 25 2.31 -3.09 20.78
N LYS A 26 1.75 -2.36 19.81
CA LYS A 26 1.94 -2.66 18.39
C LYS A 26 3.42 -2.56 18.00
N TRP A 27 3.89 -3.50 17.19
CA TRP A 27 5.22 -3.42 16.57
C TRP A 27 5.41 -2.08 15.85
N ASN A 28 6.53 -1.41 16.11
CA ASN A 28 6.85 -0.08 15.58
C ASN A 28 5.89 1.05 16.04
N ALA A 29 5.16 0.88 17.15
CA ALA A 29 4.35 1.95 17.74
C ALA A 29 5.21 3.12 18.25
N GLY A 30 4.75 4.35 18.01
CA GLY A 30 5.44 5.57 18.45
C GLY A 30 6.52 6.07 17.48
N THR A 31 6.61 5.53 16.26
CA THR A 31 7.57 5.99 15.24
C THR A 31 6.86 6.55 14.00
N ASN A 32 7.56 7.41 13.25
CA ASN A 32 7.07 8.08 12.03
C ASN A 32 7.82 7.63 10.77
N LYS A 33 8.06 6.32 10.63
CA LYS A 33 8.80 5.79 9.48
C LYS A 33 8.08 6.12 8.16
N ASN A 34 8.71 6.96 7.33
CA ASN A 34 8.16 7.48 6.07
C ASN A 34 8.15 6.43 4.92
N ARG A 35 8.92 5.34 5.06
CA ARG A 35 9.01 4.27 4.05
C ARG A 35 8.90 2.89 4.70
N PRO A 36 7.69 2.36 4.91
CA PRO A 36 7.54 0.98 5.36
C PRO A 36 7.98 0.03 4.25
N VAL A 37 8.57 -1.09 4.67
CA VAL A 37 8.95 -2.17 3.76
C VAL A 37 7.67 -2.77 3.17
N THR A 38 7.62 -2.88 1.85
CA THR A 38 6.44 -3.39 1.11
C THR A 38 6.45 -4.91 0.93
N ILE A 39 7.59 -5.56 1.21
CA ILE A 39 7.82 -7.00 1.06
C ILE A 39 8.08 -7.60 2.45
N ASN A 40 7.52 -8.79 2.69
CA ASN A 40 7.78 -9.53 3.93
C ASN A 40 9.19 -10.12 3.87
N ALA A 41 10.15 -9.51 4.56
CA ALA A 41 11.55 -9.94 4.56
C ALA A 41 11.72 -11.42 4.95
N ALA A 42 11.01 -11.88 5.99
CA ALA A 42 11.04 -13.28 6.42
C ALA A 42 10.61 -14.29 5.34
N ARG A 43 9.70 -13.90 4.43
CA ARG A 43 9.32 -14.77 3.31
C ARG A 43 10.39 -14.77 2.23
N LEU A 44 11.02 -13.63 1.98
CA LEU A 44 12.10 -13.50 1.01
C LEU A 44 13.33 -14.33 1.40
N GLU A 45 13.61 -14.46 2.70
CA GLU A 45 14.70 -15.29 3.22
C GLU A 45 14.42 -16.80 3.14
N GLN A 46 13.15 -17.20 3.04
CA GLN A 46 12.72 -18.61 2.96
C GLN A 46 12.59 -19.12 1.51
N ASP A 47 12.19 -18.24 0.58
CA ASP A 47 12.02 -18.58 -0.84
C ASP A 47 13.36 -18.41 -1.59
N ASP A 48 14.18 -19.47 -1.69
CA ASP A 48 15.38 -19.55 -2.58
C ASP A 48 15.02 -19.44 -4.08
N LEU A 49 13.72 -19.43 -4.41
CA LEU A 49 13.20 -19.36 -5.77
C LEU A 49 12.63 -17.96 -6.05
N GLN A 50 13.38 -17.23 -6.86
CA GLN A 50 13.04 -16.05 -7.67
C GLN A 50 11.54 -15.73 -7.74
N THR A 51 10.98 -15.15 -6.68
CA THR A 51 9.58 -14.74 -6.65
C THR A 51 9.46 -13.52 -7.56
N ALA A 52 8.70 -13.63 -8.65
CA ALA A 52 8.50 -12.51 -9.57
C ALA A 52 7.93 -11.30 -8.80
N LEU A 53 8.71 -10.23 -8.70
CA LEU A 53 8.28 -9.00 -8.03
C LEU A 53 6.98 -8.49 -8.68
N PRO A 54 6.02 -7.99 -7.88
CA PRO A 54 4.77 -7.50 -8.42
C PRO A 54 5.04 -6.31 -9.34
N LYS A 55 4.55 -6.43 -10.59
CA LYS A 55 4.69 -5.39 -11.62
C LYS A 55 3.42 -4.55 -11.68
N LEU A 56 3.59 -3.28 -12.09
CA LEU A 56 2.47 -2.38 -12.34
C LEU A 56 1.70 -2.79 -13.60
N THR A 57 0.39 -2.55 -13.58
CA THR A 57 -0.47 -2.77 -14.76
C THR A 57 -0.32 -1.64 -15.77
N ASN A 58 -0.46 -1.96 -17.06
CA ASN A 58 -0.45 -0.94 -18.12
C ASN A 58 -1.56 0.10 -17.92
N SER A 59 -2.75 -0.35 -17.52
CA SER A 59 -3.87 0.54 -17.24
C SER A 59 -3.59 1.55 -16.11
N PHE A 60 -2.83 1.14 -15.09
CA PHE A 60 -2.44 2.04 -14.01
C PHE A 60 -1.48 3.13 -14.47
N ARG A 61 -0.41 2.76 -15.17
CA ARG A 61 0.59 3.75 -15.64
C ARG A 61 -0.03 4.75 -16.62
N ASP A 62 -0.90 4.29 -17.52
CA ASP A 62 -1.54 5.14 -18.52
C ASP A 62 -2.53 6.10 -17.84
N ALA A 63 -3.30 5.60 -16.87
CA ALA A 63 -4.21 6.43 -16.07
C ALA A 63 -3.46 7.47 -15.23
N LEU A 64 -2.33 7.09 -14.64
CA LEU A 64 -1.50 8.00 -13.85
C LEU A 64 -0.97 9.16 -14.73
N GLN A 65 -0.44 8.84 -15.91
CA GLN A 65 0.07 9.84 -16.83
C GLN A 65 -1.04 10.78 -17.31
N LYS A 66 -2.22 10.23 -17.66
CA LYS A 66 -3.39 11.03 -18.06
C LYS A 66 -3.84 11.99 -16.95
N ALA A 67 -4.01 11.47 -15.73
CA ALA A 67 -4.40 12.28 -14.58
C ALA A 67 -3.39 13.41 -14.29
N ARG A 68 -2.09 13.14 -14.45
CA ARG A 68 -1.05 14.19 -14.32
C ARG A 68 -1.21 15.28 -15.38
N MET A 69 -1.45 14.90 -16.64
CA MET A 69 -1.64 15.83 -17.75
C MET A 69 -2.91 16.68 -17.57
N GLU A 70 -4.02 16.08 -17.12
CA GLU A 70 -5.27 16.79 -16.81
C GLU A 70 -5.07 17.85 -15.72
N LYS A 71 -4.27 17.53 -14.70
CA LYS A 71 -3.86 18.46 -13.64
C LYS A 71 -2.79 19.47 -14.06
N LYS A 72 -2.28 19.40 -15.29
CA LYS A 72 -1.21 20.27 -15.84
C LYS A 72 0.04 20.32 -14.96
N MET A 73 0.38 19.20 -14.29
CA MET A 73 1.55 19.10 -13.43
C MET A 73 2.73 18.46 -14.17
N THR A 74 3.95 18.92 -13.90
CA THR A 74 5.16 18.19 -14.31
C THR A 74 5.43 17.01 -13.37
N GLN A 75 6.25 16.04 -13.78
CA GLN A 75 6.67 14.93 -12.91
C GLN A 75 7.36 15.45 -11.63
N SER A 76 8.17 16.52 -11.74
CA SER A 76 8.84 17.15 -10.61
C SER A 76 7.85 17.79 -9.62
N GLN A 77 6.86 18.52 -10.15
CA GLN A 77 5.80 19.13 -9.33
C GLN A 77 4.95 18.07 -8.62
N LEU A 78 4.57 17.01 -9.32
CA LEU A 78 3.85 15.89 -8.72
C LEU A 78 4.69 15.21 -7.62
N ALA A 79 5.98 14.99 -7.87
CA ALA A 79 6.90 14.39 -6.91
C ALA A 79 7.05 15.25 -5.64
N GLN A 80 7.22 16.56 -5.80
CA GLN A 80 7.25 17.51 -4.67
C GLN A 80 5.94 17.46 -3.87
N ALA A 81 4.78 17.45 -4.54
CA ALA A 81 3.48 17.40 -3.87
C ALA A 81 3.28 16.12 -3.03
N ILE A 82 3.82 14.98 -3.45
CA ILE A 82 3.74 13.72 -2.68
C ILE A 82 4.94 13.49 -1.74
N ASN A 83 5.89 14.43 -1.68
CA ASN A 83 7.15 14.31 -0.95
C ASN A 83 7.99 13.09 -1.37
N GLU A 84 8.15 12.87 -2.67
CA GLU A 84 9.00 11.82 -3.25
C GLU A 84 9.99 12.41 -4.27
N LYS A 85 10.96 11.60 -4.70
CA LYS A 85 11.91 11.99 -5.74
C LYS A 85 11.24 11.95 -7.13
N PRO A 86 11.60 12.84 -8.07
CA PRO A 86 11.09 12.79 -9.45
C PRO A 86 11.31 11.45 -10.15
N SER A 87 12.43 10.77 -9.86
CA SER A 87 12.72 9.43 -10.38
C SER A 87 11.68 8.39 -9.99
N VAL A 88 11.10 8.49 -8.78
CA VAL A 88 10.06 7.58 -8.32
C VAL A 88 8.83 7.73 -9.20
N VAL A 89 8.37 8.96 -9.44
CA VAL A 89 7.21 9.21 -10.31
C VAL A 89 7.46 8.68 -11.73
N ALA A 90 8.67 8.91 -12.26
CA ALA A 90 9.05 8.38 -13.58
C ALA A 90 9.00 6.85 -13.63
N ASP A 91 9.45 6.14 -12.59
CA ASP A 91 9.39 4.69 -12.53
C ASP A 91 7.96 4.15 -12.44
N TYR A 92 7.04 4.90 -11.81
CA TYR A 92 5.62 4.56 -11.77
C TYR A 92 4.95 4.79 -13.14
N GLU A 93 5.23 5.90 -13.82
CA GLU A 93 4.72 6.18 -15.17
C GLU A 93 5.32 5.22 -16.22
N SER A 94 6.55 4.73 -16.02
CA SER A 94 7.16 3.73 -16.91
C SER A 94 6.75 2.29 -16.58
N GLY A 95 6.08 2.05 -15.45
CA GLY A 95 5.69 0.71 -14.98
C GLY A 95 6.83 -0.15 -14.41
N ARG A 96 7.99 0.45 -14.10
CA ARG A 96 9.15 -0.26 -13.52
C ARG A 96 9.11 -0.32 -11.99
N ALA A 97 8.34 0.58 -11.36
CA ALA A 97 8.28 0.67 -9.92
C ALA A 97 7.58 -0.54 -9.28
N ILE A 98 8.06 -0.93 -8.10
CA ILE A 98 7.35 -1.87 -7.23
C ILE A 98 6.15 -1.13 -6.60
N PRO A 99 4.92 -1.65 -6.74
CA PRO A 99 3.72 -1.03 -6.21
C PRO A 99 3.79 -0.82 -4.69
N ASN A 100 3.70 0.43 -4.24
CA ASN A 100 3.57 0.79 -2.82
C ASN A 100 2.23 1.49 -2.59
N GLY A 101 1.36 0.88 -1.77
CA GLY A 101 0.02 1.41 -1.48
C GLY A 101 0.01 2.83 -0.87
N GLN A 102 1.04 3.19 -0.10
CA GLN A 102 1.13 4.54 0.48
C GLN A 102 1.39 5.59 -0.60
N ILE A 103 2.31 5.32 -1.53
CA ILE A 103 2.62 6.21 -2.64
C ILE A 103 1.39 6.34 -3.55
N ILE A 104 0.73 5.22 -3.87
CA ILE A 104 -0.50 5.23 -4.68
C ILE A 104 -1.60 6.08 -4.02
N THR A 105 -1.77 5.96 -2.71
CA THR A 105 -2.75 6.78 -1.97
C THR A 105 -2.40 8.27 -2.02
N LYS A 106 -1.12 8.64 -1.90
CA LYS A 106 -0.67 10.03 -2.03
C LYS A 106 -0.92 10.57 -3.45
N LEU A 107 -0.60 9.77 -4.48
CA LEU A 107 -0.85 10.12 -5.88
C LEU A 107 -2.34 10.40 -6.13
N GLN A 108 -3.22 9.48 -5.70
CA GLN A 108 -4.68 9.65 -5.83
C GLN A 108 -5.18 10.94 -5.15
N LYS A 109 -4.68 11.25 -3.95
CA LYS A 109 -5.07 12.47 -3.22
C LYS A 109 -4.63 13.76 -3.95
N VAL A 110 -3.38 13.82 -4.43
CA VAL A 110 -2.88 15.01 -5.13
C VAL A 110 -3.55 15.20 -6.49
N LEU A 111 -3.76 14.10 -7.22
CA LEU A 111 -4.39 14.11 -8.53
C LEU A 111 -5.92 14.31 -8.44
N GLY A 112 -6.53 14.00 -7.30
CA GLY A 112 -7.97 14.17 -7.09
C GLY A 112 -8.83 13.12 -7.81
N CYS A 113 -8.22 12.01 -8.25
CA CYS A 113 -8.92 10.92 -8.95
C CYS A 113 -8.53 9.56 -8.37
N HIS A 114 -9.41 8.57 -8.56
CA HIS A 114 -9.14 7.20 -8.17
C HIS A 114 -8.45 6.45 -9.31
N LEU A 115 -7.15 6.19 -9.15
CA LEU A 115 -6.38 5.38 -10.10
C LEU A 115 -6.84 3.91 -10.06
N PRO A 116 -6.80 3.18 -11.19
CA PRO A 116 -7.20 1.78 -11.26
C PRO A 116 -6.27 0.88 -10.45
N LYS A 117 -6.56 -0.42 -10.39
CA LYS A 117 -5.74 -1.37 -9.62
C LYS A 117 -4.30 -1.41 -10.14
N ALA A 118 -3.35 -1.07 -9.28
CA ALA A 118 -1.92 -1.02 -9.60
C ALA A 118 -1.33 -2.41 -9.88
N VAL A 119 -1.90 -3.49 -9.33
CA VAL A 119 -1.42 -4.87 -9.51
C VAL A 119 -2.59 -5.75 -9.93
N GLN A 120 -2.37 -6.61 -10.92
CA GLN A 120 -3.27 -7.73 -11.21
C GLN A 120 -3.09 -8.79 -10.13
N LYS A 121 -4.14 -9.06 -9.35
CA LYS A 121 -4.09 -10.13 -8.36
C LYS A 121 -4.02 -11.47 -9.11
N PRO A 122 -3.08 -12.37 -8.80
CA PRO A 122 -3.09 -13.71 -9.38
C PRO A 122 -4.42 -14.39 -9.01
N PRO A 123 -5.00 -15.22 -9.91
CA PRO A 123 -6.20 -15.97 -9.60
C PRO A 123 -5.98 -16.74 -8.31
N LYS A 124 -6.97 -16.70 -7.39
CA LYS A 124 -6.88 -17.50 -6.16
C LYS A 124 -6.80 -18.97 -6.59
N PRO A 125 -5.86 -19.78 -6.05
CA PRO A 125 -5.94 -21.22 -6.23
C PRO A 125 -7.31 -21.67 -5.73
N GLN A 126 -8.07 -22.33 -6.60
CA GLN A 126 -9.27 -23.04 -6.19
C GLN A 126 -8.75 -24.23 -5.39
N ILE A 127 -9.04 -24.23 -4.09
CA ILE A 127 -8.82 -25.40 -3.24
C ILE A 127 -10.18 -26.08 -3.27
N ASP A 128 -10.27 -27.21 -3.96
CA ASP A 128 -11.42 -28.13 -3.92
C ASP A 128 -11.61 -28.71 -2.51
#